data_AF-A0A183PYG1-F1
#
_entry.id   AF-A0A183PYG1-F1
#
_cell.length_a   1.000
_cell.length_b   1.000
_cell.length_c   1.000
_cell.angle_alpha   90.00
_cell.angle_beta   90.00
_cell.angle_gamma   90.00
#
_symmetry.space_group_name_H-M   'P 1'
#
loop_
_entity.id
_entity.type
_entity.pdbx_description
1 polymer ?
#
loop_
_entity_poly.entity_id
_entity_poly.type
_entity_poly.pdbx_seq_one_letter_code
_entity_poly.pdbx_strand_id
1 'polypeptide(L)'
;MSTEAVSLKPHAPFKLVAFNIRTLMQVGQQIGLAMSLESLNIDVCCLSETRIQDSGEALQIHSPSVASKSLFYVRLSRDPVASSSGLAGVGVALSARAEAALID
;
A
#
# COMPACT_ATOMS: atom_id res chain seq x y z
N MET A 1 -9.03 21.23 -28.21
CA MET A 1 -9.46 20.29 -27.16
C MET A 1 -8.91 20.81 -25.85
N SER A 2 -9.77 21.36 -25.01
CA SER A 2 -9.41 21.95 -23.72
C SER A 2 -9.39 20.82 -22.70
N THR A 3 -8.25 20.54 -22.09
CA THR A 3 -8.16 19.58 -20.97
C THR A 3 -8.79 20.23 -19.75
N GLU A 4 -10.09 19.98 -19.54
CA GLU A 4 -10.76 20.38 -18.31
C GLU A 4 -10.15 19.56 -17.17
N ALA A 5 -9.43 20.24 -16.27
CA ALA A 5 -8.94 19.63 -15.05
C ALA A 5 -10.15 19.25 -14.20
N VAL A 6 -10.50 17.97 -14.19
CA VAL A 6 -11.55 17.43 -13.32
C VAL A 6 -11.13 17.69 -11.89
N SER A 7 -11.77 18.67 -11.25
CA SER A 7 -11.58 18.97 -9.84
C SER A 7 -12.26 17.87 -9.02
N LEU A 8 -11.53 16.79 -8.75
CA LEU A 8 -11.98 15.73 -7.85
C LEU A 8 -12.15 16.30 -6.44
N LYS A 9 -13.40 16.46 -6.01
CA LYS A 9 -13.73 16.84 -4.63
C LYS A 9 -13.39 15.63 -3.74
N PRO A 10 -12.51 15.76 -2.72
CA PRO A 10 -12.21 14.63 -1.84
C PRO A 10 -13.48 14.22 -1.09
N HIS A 11 -13.98 13.01 -1.34
CA HIS A 11 -15.24 12.53 -0.74
C HIS A 11 -15.13 12.28 0.77
N ALA A 12 -13.92 11.99 1.29
CA ALA A 12 -13.66 11.77 2.71
C ALA A 12 -12.17 11.95 3.06
N PRO A 13 -11.83 12.40 4.27
CA PRO A 13 -10.44 12.55 4.71
C PRO A 13 -9.77 11.21 5.00
N PHE A 14 -8.58 10.96 4.44
CA PHE A 14 -7.80 9.75 4.68
C PHE A 14 -6.63 10.02 5.62
N LYS A 15 -6.33 9.07 6.52
CA LYS A 15 -5.11 9.08 7.34
C LYS A 15 -3.95 8.48 6.57
N LEU A 16 -2.86 9.25 6.45
CA LEU A 16 -1.65 8.88 5.73
C LEU A 16 -0.46 8.76 6.68
N VAL A 17 0.37 7.73 6.51
CA VAL A 17 1.70 7.60 7.14
C VAL A 17 2.73 7.11 6.12
N ALA A 18 3.99 7.15 6.52
CA ALA A 18 5.09 6.56 5.75
C ALA A 18 5.90 5.63 6.66
N PHE A 19 6.18 4.42 6.17
CA PHE A 19 7.03 3.44 6.84
C PHE A 19 8.18 2.99 5.93
N ASN A 20 9.30 2.71 6.56
CA ASN A 20 10.39 1.97 5.95
C ASN A 20 10.35 0.53 6.44
N ILE A 21 9.98 -0.40 5.55
CA ILE A 21 9.76 -1.82 5.92
C ILE A 21 11.02 -2.66 5.69
N ARG A 22 11.98 -2.17 4.87
CA ARG A 22 13.22 -2.86 4.43
C ARG A 22 13.02 -4.17 3.65
N THR A 23 12.07 -5.02 4.06
CA THR A 23 11.74 -6.31 3.44
C THR A 23 10.26 -6.65 3.61
N LEU A 24 9.37 -6.00 2.86
CA LEU A 24 7.93 -6.33 2.87
C LEU A 24 7.64 -7.80 2.49
N MET A 25 8.53 -8.46 1.74
CA MET A 25 8.33 -9.85 1.29
C MET A 25 8.45 -10.90 2.41
N GLN A 26 8.92 -10.52 3.60
CA GLN A 26 8.92 -11.43 4.74
C GLN A 26 7.52 -11.45 5.38
N VAL A 27 6.92 -12.64 5.54
CA VAL A 27 5.58 -12.81 6.14
C VAL A 27 5.45 -12.10 7.49
N GLY A 28 6.49 -12.16 8.34
CA GLY A 28 6.49 -11.45 9.61
C GLY A 28 6.40 -9.93 9.49
N GLN A 29 7.03 -9.35 8.45
CA GLN A 29 6.95 -7.91 8.19
C GLN A 29 5.56 -7.51 7.67
N GLN A 30 4.91 -8.35 6.85
CA GLN A 30 3.54 -8.11 6.38
C GLN A 30 2.55 -8.09 7.55
N ILE A 31 2.66 -9.06 8.45
CA ILE A 31 1.83 -9.15 9.67
C ILE A 31 2.08 -7.94 10.58
N GLY A 32 3.35 -7.61 10.84
CA GLY A 32 3.72 -6.45 11.67
C GLY A 32 3.20 -5.13 11.09
N LEU A 33 3.31 -4.96 9.77
CA LEU A 33 2.75 -3.81 9.07
C LEU A 33 1.23 -3.76 9.20
N ALA A 34 0.51 -4.85 8.90
CA ALA A 34 -0.94 -4.88 8.97
C ALA A 34 -1.46 -4.54 10.38
N MET A 35 -0.85 -5.11 11.42
CA MET A 35 -1.19 -4.79 12.81
C MET A 35 -0.91 -3.31 13.16
N SER A 36 0.20 -2.76 12.67
CA SER A 36 0.56 -1.36 12.92
C SER A 36 -0.44 -0.41 12.24
N LEU A 37 -0.80 -0.67 10.99
CA LEU A 37 -1.78 0.13 10.24
C LEU A 37 -3.17 0.06 10.87
N GLU A 38 -3.59 -1.13 11.31
CA GLU A 38 -4.83 -1.32 12.05
C GLU A 38 -4.84 -0.53 13.36
N SER A 39 -3.80 -0.68 14.19
CA SER A 39 -3.71 -0.01 15.50
C SER A 39 -3.70 1.51 15.39
N LEU A 40 -3.09 2.05 14.33
CA LEU A 40 -3.03 3.49 14.07
C LEU A 40 -4.24 4.00 13.27
N ASN A 41 -5.11 3.10 12.83
CA ASN A 41 -6.29 3.37 12.03
C ASN A 41 -5.94 4.15 10.75
N ILE A 42 -4.94 3.67 10.03
CA ILE A 42 -4.40 4.29 8.81
C ILE A 42 -5.19 3.85 7.58
N ASP A 43 -5.44 4.80 6.67
CA ASP A 43 -6.11 4.51 5.41
C ASP A 43 -5.11 4.29 4.26
N VAL A 44 -4.00 5.04 4.26
CA VAL A 44 -2.97 5.00 3.22
C VAL A 44 -1.60 4.97 3.88
N CYS A 45 -0.70 4.12 3.41
CA CYS A 45 0.68 4.08 3.89
C CYS A 45 1.67 4.03 2.74
N CYS A 46 2.57 5.01 2.66
CA CYS A 46 3.73 4.93 1.79
C CYS A 46 4.76 3.96 2.37
N LEU A 47 5.30 3.07 1.55
CA LEU A 47 6.28 2.06 1.93
C LEU A 47 7.57 2.30 1.15
N SER A 48 8.69 2.45 1.85
CA SER A 48 10.02 2.48 1.22
C SER A 48 10.77 1.17 1.46
N GLU A 49 11.73 0.88 0.58
CA GLU A 49 12.56 -0.33 0.65
C GLU A 49 11.75 -1.63 0.51
N THR A 50 10.75 -1.64 -0.38
CA THR A 50 10.04 -2.87 -0.73
C THR A 50 10.83 -3.61 -1.81
N ARG A 51 11.26 -4.86 -1.55
CA ARG A 51 11.82 -5.72 -2.60
C ARG A 51 10.71 -6.04 -3.60
N ILE A 52 10.75 -5.41 -4.77
CA ILE A 52 9.73 -5.55 -5.80
C ILE A 52 9.85 -6.96 -6.39
N GLN A 53 8.79 -7.76 -6.27
CA GLN A 53 8.59 -8.92 -7.14
C GLN A 53 7.57 -8.54 -8.21
N ASP A 54 7.78 -9.02 -9.44
CA ASP A 54 6.98 -8.71 -10.61
C ASP A 54 5.61 -9.42 -10.58
N SER A 55 4.80 -9.17 -9.55
CA SER A 55 3.37 -9.48 -9.61
C SER A 55 2.64 -8.20 -9.99
N GLY A 56 2.07 -8.15 -11.19
CA GLY A 56 1.17 -7.08 -11.60
C GLY A 56 -0.11 -6.97 -10.75
N GLU A 57 -0.29 -7.84 -9.76
CA GLU A 57 -1.39 -7.84 -8.80
C GLU A 57 -0.99 -7.19 -7.48
N ALA A 58 -1.95 -6.50 -6.85
CA ALA A 58 -1.80 -5.96 -5.51
C ALA A 58 -1.66 -7.09 -4.47
N LEU A 59 -0.63 -7.02 -3.64
CA LEU A 59 -0.41 -7.94 -2.53
C LEU A 59 -1.39 -7.63 -1.41
N GLN A 60 -2.11 -8.62 -0.91
CA GLN A 60 -2.99 -8.45 0.25
C GLN A 60 -2.26 -8.77 1.56
N ILE A 61 -2.35 -7.87 2.54
CA ILE A 61 -1.86 -8.10 3.91
C ILE A 61 -3.02 -7.94 4.90
N HIS A 62 -3.04 -8.76 5.94
CA HIS A 62 -4.10 -8.76 6.94
C HIS A 62 -3.53 -8.94 8.35
N SER A 63 -4.24 -8.39 9.33
CA SER A 63 -3.94 -8.62 10.75
C SER A 63 -4.38 -10.04 11.14
N PRO A 64 -3.58 -10.80 11.90
CA PRO A 64 -3.91 -12.17 12.32
C PRO A 64 -4.95 -12.22 13.45
N SER A 65 -5.38 -11.06 13.98
CA SER A 65 -6.37 -11.00 15.06
C SER A 65 -7.73 -11.55 14.59
N VAL A 66 -8.30 -12.48 15.35
CA VAL A 66 -9.59 -13.14 15.04
C VAL A 66 -10.76 -12.15 15.00
N ALA A 67 -10.65 -11.02 15.71
CA ALA A 67 -11.64 -9.95 15.68
C ALA A 67 -11.39 -8.92 14.56
N SER A 68 -10.20 -8.95 13.94
CA SER A 68 -9.83 -8.01 12.89
C SER A 68 -10.49 -8.38 11.57
N LYS A 69 -11.02 -7.37 10.89
CA LYS A 69 -11.41 -7.43 9.48
C LYS A 69 -10.52 -6.54 8.63
N SER A 70 -9.38 -6.10 9.17
CA SER A 70 -8.50 -5.17 8.47
C SER A 70 -7.72 -5.89 7.38
N LEU A 71 -8.06 -5.53 6.15
CA LEU A 71 -7.41 -5.98 4.93
C LEU A 71 -6.82 -4.75 4.26
N PHE A 72 -5.54 -4.86 3.90
CA PHE A 72 -4.84 -3.82 3.16
C PHE A 72 -4.33 -4.38 1.83
N TYR A 73 -4.44 -3.55 0.80
CA TYR A 73 -3.95 -3.82 -0.55
C TYR A 73 -2.65 -3.07 -0.74
N VAL A 74 -1.58 -3.79 -1.04
CA VAL A 74 -0.25 -3.22 -1.26
C VAL A 74 0.05 -3.23 -2.75
N ARG A 75 0.22 -2.05 -3.32
CA ARG A 75 0.66 -1.84 -4.69
C ARG A 75 2.13 -1.45 -4.68
N LEU A 76 2.96 -2.13 -5.46
CA LEU A 76 4.41 -1.87 -5.54
C LEU A 76 4.76 -1.18 -6.86
N SER A 77 5.77 -0.32 -6.85
CA SER A 77 6.25 0.34 -8.07
C SER A 77 6.75 -0.71 -9.05
N ARG A 78 6.22 -0.69 -10.26
CA ARG A 78 6.66 -1.55 -11.36
C ARG A 78 7.78 -0.85 -12.11
N ASP A 79 9.02 -1.13 -11.72
CA ASP A 79 10.17 -0.84 -12.56
C ASP A 79 10.95 -2.15 -12.81
N PRO A 80 10.88 -2.72 -14.02
CA PRO A 80 11.62 -3.92 -14.38
C PRO A 80 13.13 -3.80 -14.13
N VAL A 81 13.68 -2.59 -14.28
CA VAL A 81 15.10 -2.29 -14.02
C VAL A 81 15.37 -2.29 -12.52
N ALA A 82 14.50 -1.70 -11.70
CA ALA A 82 14.62 -1.77 -10.24
C ALA A 82 14.46 -3.21 -9.71
N SER A 83 13.49 -3.97 -10.25
CA SER A 83 13.26 -5.37 -9.89
C SER A 83 14.47 -6.26 -10.21
N SER A 84 15.09 -6.08 -11.39
CA SER A 84 16.26 -6.88 -11.81
C SER A 84 17.57 -6.49 -11.12
N SER A 85 17.72 -5.21 -10.74
CA SER A 85 18.89 -4.71 -10.02
C SER A 85 18.84 -4.94 -8.50
N GLY A 86 17.71 -5.42 -7.97
CA GLY A 86 17.51 -5.59 -6.52
C GLY A 86 17.39 -4.26 -5.78
N LEU A 87 17.10 -3.16 -6.49
CA LEU A 87 16.89 -1.86 -5.89
C LEU A 87 15.62 -1.85 -5.01
N ALA A 88 15.71 -1.07 -3.93
CA ALA A 88 14.61 -0.78 -3.04
C ALA A 88 13.49 -0.04 -3.78
N GLY A 89 12.35 -0.70 -3.95
CA GLY A 89 11.14 -0.09 -4.51
C GLY A 89 10.38 0.76 -3.50
N VAL A 90 9.39 1.47 -4.03
CA VAL A 90 8.36 2.16 -3.24
C VAL A 90 7.04 1.44 -3.45
N GLY A 91 6.24 1.34 -2.39
CA GLY A 91 4.88 0.81 -2.44
C GLY A 91 3.89 1.72 -1.73
N VAL A 92 2.62 1.42 -1.92
CA VAL A 92 1.53 2.02 -1.15
C VAL A 92 0.63 0.91 -0.61
N ALA A 93 0.38 0.92 0.69
CA ALA A 93 -0.65 0.09 1.31
C ALA A 93 -1.93 0.90 1.48
N LEU A 94 -3.06 0.29 1.16
CA LEU A 94 -4.36 0.95 1.07
C LEU A 94 -5.38 0.15 1.86
N SER A 95 -6.13 0.79 2.74
CA SER A 95 -7.30 0.16 3.35
C SER A 95 -8.34 -0.14 2.27
N ALA A 96 -9.25 -1.10 2.52
CA ALA A 96 -10.32 -1.42 1.57
C ALA A 96 -11.12 -0.19 1.11
N ARG A 97 -11.28 0.81 2.00
CA ARG A 97 -11.96 2.07 1.69
C ARG A 97 -11.10 2.96 0.76
N ALA A 98 -9.79 3.03 0.98
CA ALA A 98 -8.89 3.84 0.17
C ALA A 98 -8.70 3.21 -1.21
N GLU A 99 -8.62 1.87 -1.26
CA GLU A 99 -8.59 1.10 -2.50
C GLU A 99 -9.84 1.37 -3.35
N ALA A 100 -11.04 1.33 -2.75
CA ALA A 100 -12.29 1.60 -3.46
C ALA A 100 -12.45 3.06 -3.94
N ALA A 101 -11.65 3.99 -3.40
CA ALA A 101 -11.67 5.40 -3.78
C ALA A 101 -10.61 5.74 -4.84
N LEU A 102 -9.73 4.81 -5.19
CA LEU A 102 -8.79 5.01 -6.29
C LEU A 102 -9.55 5.03 -7.62
N ILE A 103 -9.21 6.03 -8.43
CA ILE A 103 -9.62 6.11 -9.83
C ILE A 103 -8.45 5.55 -10.64
N ASP A 104 -8.73 4.55 -11.47
CA ASP A 104 -7.75 3.95 -12.38
C ASP A 104 -7.37 4.90 -13.53
#